data_AF-A0A2A3LVZ9-F1
#
_entry.id   AF-A0A2A3LVZ9-F1
#
_cell.length_a   1.000
_cell.length_b   1.000
_cell.length_c   1.000
_cell.angle_alpha   90.00
_cell.angle_beta   90.00
_cell.angle_gamma   90.00
#
_symmetry.space_group_name_H-M   'P 1'
#
loop_
_entity.id
_entity.type
_entity.pdbx_description
1 polymer ?
#
loop_
_entity_poly.entity_id
_entity_poly.type
_entity_poly.pdbx_seq_one_letter_code
_entity_poly.pdbx_strand_id
1 'polypeptide(L)' 'MRNINQFRKPGETTEQFRSRRARGVCVNIQSWIQEQRELFGLSKGYADRPSIRAQWEKYRAQYFDRLALAKPLP' A
#
# COMPACT_ATOMS: atom_id res chain seq x y z
N MET A 1 -9.18 -15.59 12.57
CA MET A 1 -8.13 -15.01 11.70
C MET A 1 -8.08 -15.79 10.39
N ARG A 2 -8.12 -15.13 9.21
CA ARG A 2 -7.95 -15.83 7.92
C ARG A 2 -6.51 -16.36 7.80
N ASN A 3 -6.33 -17.64 7.46
CA ASN A 3 -5.01 -18.21 7.20
C ASN A 3 -4.41 -17.55 5.94
N ILE A 4 -3.44 -16.67 6.10
CA ILE A 4 -2.89 -15.86 5.01
C ILE A 4 -2.02 -16.73 4.07
N ASN A 5 -1.53 -17.86 4.55
CA ASN A 5 -0.72 -18.79 3.76
C ASN A 5 -1.52 -19.47 2.64
N GLN A 6 -2.86 -19.44 2.69
CA GLN A 6 -3.72 -19.94 1.61
C GLN A 6 -3.55 -19.19 0.28
N PHE A 7 -2.99 -17.97 0.31
CA PHE A 7 -2.77 -17.14 -0.87
C PHE A 7 -1.36 -17.26 -1.47
N ARG A 8 -0.56 -18.19 -0.93
CA ARG A 8 0.80 -18.46 -1.41
C ARG A 8 0.72 -19.29 -2.68
N LYS A 9 1.49 -18.91 -3.70
CA LYS A 9 1.53 -19.67 -4.95
C LYS A 9 2.28 -21.00 -4.74
N PRO A 10 1.96 -22.07 -5.48
CA PRO A 10 2.76 -23.29 -5.48
C PRO A 10 4.24 -22.96 -5.78
N GLY A 11 5.17 -23.48 -4.97
CA GLY A 11 6.61 -23.24 -5.12
C GLY A 11 7.13 -21.88 -4.66
N GLU A 12 6.27 -20.92 -4.29
CA GLU A 12 6.69 -19.63 -3.74
C GLU A 12 7.33 -19.84 -2.36
N THR A 13 8.46 -19.18 -2.03
CA THR A 13 9.03 -19.21 -0.68
C THR A 13 8.26 -18.29 0.28
N THR A 14 8.45 -18.44 1.59
CA THR A 14 7.80 -17.56 2.58
C THR A 14 8.23 -16.10 2.39
N GLU A 15 9.49 -15.87 2.02
CA GLU A 15 10.04 -14.55 1.74
C GLU A 15 9.49 -13.95 0.45
N GLN A 16 9.41 -14.75 -0.63
CA GLN A 16 8.77 -14.33 -1.88
C GLN A 16 7.32 -13.95 -1.68
N PHE A 17 6.59 -14.73 -0.88
CA PHE A 17 5.21 -14.43 -0.51
C PHE A 17 5.08 -13.09 0.24
N ARG A 18 5.92 -12.88 1.26
CA ARG A 18 5.95 -11.63 2.05
C ARG A 18 6.28 -10.43 1.17
N SER A 19 7.30 -10.55 0.31
CA SER A 19 7.74 -9.52 -0.62
C SER A 19 6.67 -9.17 -1.65
N ARG A 20 6.01 -10.18 -2.26
CA ARG A 20 4.89 -9.97 -3.19
C ARG A 20 3.71 -9.26 -2.53
N ARG A 21 3.34 -9.67 -1.32
CA ARG A 21 2.26 -9.02 -0.55
C ARG A 21 2.62 -7.59 -0.20
N ALA A 22 3.86 -7.32 0.19
CA ALA A 22 4.34 -5.98 0.47
C ALA A 22 4.26 -5.08 -0.78
N ARG A 23 4.71 -5.57 -1.94
CA ARG A 23 4.54 -4.88 -3.23
C ARG A 23 3.07 -4.56 -3.54
N GLY A 24 2.17 -5.53 -3.34
CA GLY A 24 0.73 -5.31 -3.56
C GLY A 24 0.14 -4.20 -2.68
N VAL A 25 0.57 -4.10 -1.41
CA VAL A 25 0.15 -3.00 -0.53
C VAL A 25 0.70 -1.66 -1.02
N CYS A 26 1.98 -1.60 -1.43
CA CYS A 26 2.57 -0.38 -1.98
C CYS A 26 1.81 0.13 -3.22
N VAL A 27 1.45 -0.76 -4.15
CA VAL A 27 0.68 -0.41 -5.36
C VAL A 27 -0.70 0.15 -5.01
N ASN A 28 -1.40 -0.47 -4.06
CA ASN A 28 -2.72 0.01 -3.62
C ASN A 28 -2.62 1.42 -3.00
N ILE A 29 -1.59 1.67 -2.19
CA ILE A 29 -1.36 2.99 -1.60
C ILE A 29 -1.05 4.02 -2.69
N GLN A 30 -0.17 3.70 -3.65
CA GLN A 30 0.14 4.59 -4.78
C GLN A 30 -1.10 4.92 -5.61
N SER A 31 -1.96 3.93 -5.87
CA SER A 31 -3.22 4.12 -6.60
C SER A 31 -4.15 5.08 -5.86
N TRP A 32 -4.32 4.88 -4.55
CA TRP A 32 -5.11 5.79 -3.72
C TRP A 32 -4.54 7.22 -3.75
N ILE A 33 -3.22 7.39 -3.67
CA ILE A 33 -2.57 8.72 -3.76
C ILE A 33 -2.90 9.39 -5.09
N GLN A 34 -2.86 8.63 -6.19
CA GLN A 34 -3.19 9.14 -7.52
C GLN A 34 -4.65 9.56 -7.60
N GLU A 35 -5.58 8.74 -7.10
CA GLU A 35 -7.01 9.09 -7.01
C GLU A 35 -7.23 10.38 -6.20
N GLN A 36 -6.53 10.52 -5.06
CA GLN A 36 -6.63 11.74 -4.26
C GLN A 36 -6.11 12.97 -5.01
N ARG A 37 -5.03 12.84 -5.79
CA ARG A 37 -4.48 13.93 -6.63
C ARG A 37 -5.46 14.38 -7.69
N GLU A 38 -6.15 13.44 -8.34
CA GLU A 38 -7.19 13.76 -9.32
C GLU A 38 -8.36 14.49 -8.65
N LEU A 39 -8.79 14.04 -7.47
CA LEU A 39 -9.84 14.70 -6.69
C LEU A 39 -9.42 16.09 -6.15
N PHE A 40 -8.14 16.30 -5.83
CA PHE A 40 -7.59 17.62 -5.49
C PHE A 40 -7.67 18.59 -6.65
N GLY A 41 -7.45 18.12 -7.89
CA GLY A 41 -7.64 18.93 -9.09
C GLY A 41 -9.08 19.38 -9.28
N LEU A 42 -10.04 18.63 -8.75
CA LEU A 42 -11.48 18.87 -8.91
C LEU A 42 -12.10 19.75 -7.81
N SER A 43 -11.48 19.89 -6.63
CA SER A 43 -12.03 20.73 -5.56
C SER A 43 -10.98 21.31 -4.60
N LYS A 44 -10.97 22.65 -4.47
CA LYS A 44 -10.21 23.35 -3.42
C LYS A 44 -10.70 22.92 -2.04
N GLY A 45 -9.79 22.46 -1.17
CA GLY A 45 -10.08 22.08 0.22
C GLY A 45 -10.35 20.59 0.46
N TYR A 46 -10.32 19.74 -0.57
CA TYR A 46 -10.46 18.28 -0.38
C TYR A 46 -9.27 17.69 0.40
N ALA A 47 -8.08 18.27 0.26
CA ALA A 47 -6.85 17.87 0.98
C ALA A 47 -6.90 18.17 2.48
N ASP A 48 -7.63 19.23 2.84
CA ASP A 48 -7.69 19.71 4.22
C ASP A 48 -8.75 18.97 5.04
N ARG A 49 -9.53 18.07 4.40
CA ARG A 49 -10.46 17.20 5.12
C ARG A 49 -9.67 16.34 6.12
N PRO A 50 -9.96 16.44 7.44
CA PRO A 50 -9.21 15.72 8.46
C PRO A 50 -9.11 14.20 8.22
N SER A 51 -10.15 13.60 7.63
CA SER A 51 -10.17 12.18 7.27
C SER A 51 -9.14 11.81 6.19
N ILE A 52 -8.94 12.66 5.19
CA ILE A 52 -7.96 12.44 4.12
C ILE A 52 -6.54 12.60 4.66
N ARG A 53 -6.31 13.59 5.51
CA ARG A 53 -5.01 13.81 6.15
C ARG A 53 -4.62 12.64 7.08
N ALA A 54 -5.52 12.19 7.93
CA ALA A 54 -5.29 11.03 8.80
C ALA A 54 -5.06 9.74 7.97
N GLN A 55 -5.81 9.56 6.89
CA GLN A 55 -5.63 8.42 5.99
C GLN A 55 -4.27 8.47 5.27
N TRP A 56 -3.84 9.67 4.84
CA TRP A 56 -2.53 9.88 4.24
C TRP A 56 -1.40 9.51 5.19
N GLU A 57 -1.43 9.98 6.44
CA GLU A 57 -0.40 9.66 7.44
C GLU A 57 -0.30 8.16 7.69
N LYS A 58 -1.46 7.49 7.83
CA LYS A 58 -1.54 6.03 7.96
C LYS A 58 -0.92 5.30 6.77
N TYR A 59 -1.30 5.68 5.55
CA TYR A 59 -0.79 5.03 4.34
C TYR A 59 0.67 5.36 4.06
N ARG A 60 1.14 6.55 4.41
CA ARG A 60 2.55 6.91 4.32
C ARG A 60 3.41 5.99 5.20
N ALA A 61 3.02 5.79 6.47
CA ALA A 61 3.73 4.88 7.37
C ALA A 61 3.75 3.44 6.80
N GLN A 62 2.58 2.93 6.40
CA GLN A 62 2.47 1.58 5.81
C GLN A 62 3.29 1.43 4.54
N TYR A 63 3.37 2.46 3.70
CA TYR A 63 4.13 2.40 2.46
C TYR A 63 5.62 2.20 2.72
N PHE A 64 6.22 2.97 3.64
CA PHE A 64 7.65 2.85 3.95
C PHE A 64 8.00 1.50 4.60
N ASP A 65 7.17 1.02 5.52
CA ASP A 65 7.35 -0.29 6.15
C ASP A 65 7.32 -1.42 5.09
N ARG A 66 6.40 -1.32 4.14
CA ARG A 66 6.23 -2.33 3.08
C ARG A 66 7.29 -2.21 2.00
N LEU A 67 7.75 -1.01 1.69
CA LEU A 67 8.83 -0.78 0.74
C LEU A 67 10.13 -1.45 1.22
N ALA A 68 10.43 -1.37 2.52
CA ALA A 68 11.57 -2.06 3.12
C ALA A 68 11.51 -3.59 2.97
N LEU A 69 10.30 -4.16 3.04
CA LEU A 69 10.04 -5.60 2.86
C LEU A 69 9.95 -6.01 1.37
N ALA A 70 9.71 -5.06 0.48
CA ALA A 70 9.60 -5.25 -0.96
C ALA A 70 10.96 -5.20 -1.68
N LYS A 71 12.07 -5.06 -0.94
CA LYS A 71 13.44 -5.11 -1.47
C LYS A 71 13.57 -6.22 -2.52
N PRO A 72 14.33 -5.98 -3.60
CA PRO A 72 14.48 -6.96 -4.68
C PRO A 72 15.01 -8.25 -4.04
N LEU A 73 14.17 -9.27 -4.07
CA LEU A 73 14.66 -10.63 -3.90
C LEU A 73 15.47 -10.92 -5.17
N PRO A 74 16.69 -11.48 -5.04
CA PRO A 74 17.55 -11.78 -6.16
C PRO A 74 16.88 -12.65 -7.22
#